data_AF-A0AAU1IUZ1-F1
#
_entry.id   AF-A0AAU1IUZ1-F1
#
_cell.length_a   1.000
_cell.length_b   1.000
_cell.length_c   1.000
_cell.angle_alpha   90.00
_cell.angle_beta   90.00
_cell.angle_gamma   90.00
#
_symmetry.space_group_name_H-M   'P 1'
#
loop_
_entity.id
_entity.type
_entity.pdbx_description
1 polymer ?
#
loop_
_entity_poly.entity_id
_entity_poly.type
_entity_poly.pdbx_seq_one_letter_code
_entity_poly.pdbx_strand_id
1 'polypeptide(L)'
;MTTAEQATAPAGGPAPGWPPDWDRVLDRAIRTWGGRWDTSRVQQLYAVRYGRRLYRDDARAFLSRRARQGVMQLHDRPNSRYYTLRKDVRP
;
A
#
# COMPACT_ATOMS: atom_id res chain seq x y z
N MET A 1 3.56 -34.30 -17.08
CA MET A 1 4.44 -33.92 -15.96
C MET A 1 4.31 -32.41 -15.78
N THR A 2 3.93 -32.02 -14.58
CA THR A 2 3.44 -30.70 -14.19
C THR A 2 4.62 -29.78 -13.90
N THR A 3 4.75 -28.67 -14.64
CA THR A 3 5.49 -27.51 -14.15
C THR A 3 4.48 -26.41 -13.94
N ALA A 4 4.19 -26.13 -12.68
CA ALA A 4 3.44 -24.97 -12.25
C ALA A 4 4.25 -23.73 -12.66
N GLU A 5 3.86 -23.13 -13.78
CA GLU A 5 4.33 -21.81 -14.16
C GLU A 5 3.85 -20.85 -13.09
N GLN A 6 4.81 -20.42 -12.27
CA GLN A 6 4.60 -19.48 -11.19
C GLN A 6 3.78 -18.30 -11.72
N ALA A 7 2.64 -18.06 -11.08
CA ALA A 7 1.83 -16.87 -11.26
C ALA A 7 2.67 -15.61 -10.94
N THR A 8 3.44 -15.16 -11.92
CA THR A 8 4.05 -13.83 -11.93
C THR A 8 2.92 -12.87 -12.27
N ALA A 9 2.23 -12.41 -11.22
CA ALA A 9 1.32 -11.27 -11.35
C ALA A 9 2.10 -10.13 -12.05
N PRO A 10 1.54 -9.51 -13.12
CA PRO A 10 2.25 -8.48 -13.84
C PRO A 10 2.52 -7.30 -12.89
N ALA A 11 3.80 -7.09 -12.58
CA ALA A 11 4.27 -5.95 -11.78
C ALA A 11 4.32 -4.65 -12.62
N GLY A 12 3.34 -4.45 -13.50
CA GLY A 12 3.36 -3.38 -14.50
C GLY A 12 2.01 -3.13 -15.19
N GLY A 13 0.90 -3.22 -14.46
CA GLY A 13 -0.32 -2.56 -14.92
C GLY A 13 -0.06 -1.04 -15.02
N PRO A 14 -0.72 -0.30 -15.94
CA PRO A 14 -0.61 1.16 -15.99
C PRO A 14 -0.77 1.67 -14.56
N ALA A 15 0.15 2.54 -14.11
CA ALA A 15 -0.01 3.21 -12.84
C ALA A 15 -1.46 3.67 -12.80
N PRO A 16 -2.31 3.13 -11.91
CA PRO A 16 -3.73 3.39 -12.00
C PRO A 16 -3.91 4.91 -11.93
N GLY A 17 -5.00 5.44 -12.47
CA GLY A 17 -5.26 6.89 -12.62
C GLY A 17 -5.33 7.64 -11.28
N TRP A 18 -4.23 7.62 -10.56
CA TRP A 18 -4.02 8.09 -9.22
C TRP A 18 -3.66 9.56 -9.33
N PRO A 19 -4.10 10.38 -8.36
CA PRO A 19 -3.68 11.76 -8.31
C PRO A 19 -2.15 11.82 -8.19
N PRO A 20 -1.47 12.72 -8.91
CA PRO A 20 0.00 12.80 -8.91
C PRO A 20 0.58 13.12 -7.51
N ASP A 21 -0.20 13.75 -6.64
CA ASP A 21 0.20 14.07 -5.27
C ASP A 21 -0.05 12.93 -4.27
N TRP A 22 -0.73 11.86 -4.67
CA TRP A 22 -1.19 10.83 -3.74
C TRP A 22 -0.05 10.12 -3.02
N ASP A 23 1.06 9.85 -3.71
CA ASP A 23 2.24 9.27 -3.08
C ASP A 23 2.76 10.14 -1.92
N ARG A 24 2.76 11.47 -2.08
CA ARG A 24 3.16 12.40 -1.02
C ARG A 24 2.18 12.44 0.14
N VAL A 25 0.87 12.46 -0.16
CA VAL A 25 -0.19 12.42 0.86
C VAL A 25 -0.08 11.17 1.71
N LEU A 26 0.09 10.01 1.06
CA LEU A 26 0.19 8.73 1.74
C LEU A 26 1.45 8.65 2.61
N ASP A 27 2.63 9.04 2.10
CA ASP A 27 3.87 9.11 2.88
C ASP A 27 3.71 9.99 4.11
N ARG A 28 3.13 11.19 3.94
CA ARG A 28 2.91 12.13 5.04
C ARG A 28 1.97 11.54 6.08
N ALA A 29 0.89 10.88 5.65
CA ALA A 29 -0.06 10.27 6.58
C ALA A 29 0.57 9.09 7.34
N ILE A 30 1.34 8.23 6.66
CA ILE A 30 2.04 7.11 7.29
C ILE A 30 3.02 7.61 8.36
N ARG A 31 3.80 8.66 8.06
CA ARG A 31 4.76 9.25 9.01
C ARG A 31 4.08 9.98 10.16
N THR A 32 3.03 10.75 9.88
CA THR A 32 2.32 11.54 10.90
C THR A 32 1.53 10.67 11.86
N TRP A 33 0.76 9.70 11.34
CA TRP A 33 -0.11 8.88 12.18
C TRP A 33 0.57 7.63 12.71
N GLY A 34 1.59 7.14 12.02
CA GLY A 34 2.27 5.90 12.36
C GLY A 34 1.32 4.70 12.48
N GLY A 35 1.81 3.68 13.17
CA GLY A 35 1.01 2.51 13.54
C GLY A 35 0.64 1.60 12.37
N ARG A 36 -0.50 0.92 12.52
CA ARG A 36 -1.01 -0.09 11.58
C ARG A 36 -1.70 0.57 10.40
N TRP A 37 -1.36 0.12 9.20
CA TRP A 37 -1.96 0.49 7.93
C TRP A 37 -2.48 -0.75 7.20
N ASP A 38 -3.74 -0.72 6.86
CA ASP A 38 -4.42 -1.74 6.07
C ASP A 38 -5.17 -1.07 4.92
N THR A 39 -5.75 -1.88 4.02
CA THR A 39 -6.44 -1.37 2.84
C THR A 39 -7.58 -0.43 3.21
N SER A 40 -8.32 -0.70 4.30
CA SER A 40 -9.46 0.13 4.72
C SER A 40 -9.00 1.51 5.17
N ARG A 41 -7.88 1.59 5.91
CA ARG A 41 -7.29 2.87 6.34
C ARG A 41 -6.85 3.72 5.14
N VAL A 42 -6.26 3.08 4.11
CA VAL A 42 -5.87 3.77 2.87
C VAL A 42 -7.08 4.26 2.09
N GLN A 43 -8.12 3.42 1.96
CA GLN A 43 -9.38 3.80 1.32
C GLN A 43 -10.04 4.99 2.02
N GLN A 44 -10.05 5.00 3.36
CA GLN A 44 -10.59 6.11 4.15
C GLN A 44 -9.78 7.39 3.94
N LEU A 45 -8.45 7.34 4.00
CA LEU A 45 -7.60 8.50 3.72
C LEU A 45 -7.88 9.08 2.34
N TYR A 46 -7.98 8.20 1.34
CA TYR A 46 -8.24 8.62 -0.04
C TYR A 46 -9.62 9.26 -0.20
N ALA A 47 -10.65 8.68 0.44
CA ALA A 47 -12.00 9.22 0.45
C ALA A 47 -12.06 10.60 1.11
N VAL A 48 -11.39 10.79 2.24
CA VAL A 48 -11.32 12.09 2.93
C VAL A 48 -10.56 13.12 2.09
N ARG A 49 -9.47 12.72 1.42
CA ARG A 49 -8.61 13.66 0.66
C ARG A 49 -9.20 14.10 -0.68
N TYR A 50 -9.87 13.19 -1.40
CA TYR A 50 -10.32 13.40 -2.78
C TYR A 50 -11.83 13.28 -2.98
N GLY A 51 -12.59 13.01 -1.92
CA GLY A 51 -14.05 12.86 -2.00
C GLY A 51 -14.52 11.66 -2.81
N ARG A 52 -13.64 10.70 -3.12
CA ARG A 52 -13.94 9.55 -3.99
C ARG A 52 -13.50 8.23 -3.37
N ARG A 53 -14.21 7.15 -3.69
CA ARG A 53 -13.86 5.81 -3.22
C ARG A 53 -12.63 5.28 -3.95
N LEU A 54 -11.80 4.55 -3.21
CA LEU A 54 -10.66 3.81 -3.74
C LEU A 54 -10.98 2.31 -3.74
N TYR A 55 -10.63 1.60 -4.81
CA TYR A 55 -10.77 0.16 -4.82
C TYR A 55 -9.77 -0.51 -3.87
N ARG A 56 -10.15 -1.68 -3.36
CA ARG A 56 -9.32 -2.41 -2.40
C ARG A 56 -8.00 -2.85 -3.02
N ASP A 57 -8.01 -3.23 -4.30
CA ASP A 57 -6.81 -3.62 -5.04
C ASP A 57 -5.83 -2.47 -5.23
N ASP A 58 -6.32 -1.26 -5.53
CA ASP A 58 -5.47 -0.05 -5.56
C ASP A 58 -4.86 0.23 -4.19
N ALA A 59 -5.67 0.17 -3.13
CA ALA A 59 -5.20 0.33 -1.76
C ALA A 59 -4.10 -0.68 -1.41
N ARG A 60 -4.26 -1.93 -1.85
CA ARG A 60 -3.27 -3.01 -1.67
C ARG A 60 -2.02 -2.75 -2.50
N ALA A 61 -2.16 -2.27 -3.73
CA ALA A 61 -1.05 -1.91 -4.60
C ALA A 61 -0.19 -0.80 -3.98
N PHE A 62 -0.80 0.24 -3.38
CA PHE A 62 -0.09 1.29 -2.66
C PHE A 62 0.77 0.74 -1.52
N LEU A 63 0.16 0.00 -0.61
CA LEU A 63 0.87 -0.55 0.55
C LEU A 63 1.98 -1.51 0.12
N SER A 64 1.73 -2.33 -0.90
CA SER A 64 2.73 -3.25 -1.43
C SER A 64 3.89 -2.51 -2.10
N ARG A 65 3.63 -1.42 -2.83
CA ARG A 65 4.68 -0.56 -3.40
C ARG A 65 5.54 0.07 -2.30
N ARG A 66 4.93 0.56 -1.22
CA ARG A 66 5.66 1.16 -0.09
C ARG A 66 6.46 0.15 0.72
N ALA A 67 5.97 -1.07 0.83
CA ALA A 67 6.74 -2.17 1.41
C ALA A 67 7.96 -2.52 0.55
N ARG A 68 7.79 -2.62 -0.78
CA ARG A 68 8.91 -2.88 -1.70
C ARG A 68 9.96 -1.76 -1.72
N GLN A 69 9.53 -0.51 -1.56
CA GLN A 69 10.42 0.65 -1.42
C GLN A 69 11.11 0.74 -0.06
N GLY A 70 10.80 -0.17 0.88
CA GLY A 70 11.40 -0.15 2.21
C GLY A 70 10.87 0.95 3.14
N VAL A 71 9.78 1.65 2.78
CA VAL A 71 9.12 2.63 3.65
C VAL A 71 8.29 1.92 4.71
N MET A 72 7.64 0.82 4.34
CA MET A 72 6.76 0.06 5.21
C MET A 72 7.23 -1.38 5.38
N GLN A 73 6.86 -1.99 6.49
CA GLN A 73 7.04 -3.40 6.74
C GLN A 73 5.70 -4.10 6.64
N LEU A 74 5.62 -5.14 5.81
CA LEU A 74 4.48 -6.03 5.74
C LEU A 74 4.51 -6.99 6.93
N HIS A 75 3.41 -7.05 7.67
CA HIS A 75 3.11 -8.07 8.65
C HIS A 75 2.01 -8.95 8.10
N ASP A 76 2.38 -10.18 7.73
CA ASP A 76 1.45 -11.21 7.28
C ASP A 76 1.27 -12.20 8.42
N ARG A 77 0.11 -12.17 9.07
CA ARG A 77 -0.31 -13.14 10.09
C ARG A 77 -1.48 -13.94 9.54
N PRO A 78 -1.69 -15.19 9.98
CA PRO A 78 -2.74 -16.08 9.44
C PRO A 78 -4.13 -15.45 9.40
N ASN A 79 -4.47 -14.58 10.36
CA ASN A 79 -5.77 -13.90 10.44
C ASN A 79 -5.71 -12.38 10.20
N SER A 80 -4.56 -11.82 9.85
CA SER A 80 -4.42 -10.37 9.66
C SER A 80 -3.18 -10.01 8.87
N ARG A 81 -3.42 -9.32 7.75
CA ARG A 81 -2.38 -8.67 6.97
C ARG A 81 -2.42 -7.17 7.18
N TYR A 82 -1.29 -6.59 7.56
CA TYR A 82 -1.17 -5.14 7.75
C TYR A 82 0.25 -4.66 7.54
N TYR A 83 0.40 -3.35 7.40
CA TYR A 83 1.67 -2.69 7.13
C TYR A 83 1.96 -1.73 8.28
N THR A 84 3.22 -1.57 8.65
CA THR A 84 3.64 -0.53 9.61
C THR A 84 4.79 0.27 9.03
N LEU A 85 5.00 1.50 9.51
CA LEU A 85 6.17 2.29 9.13
C LEU A 85 7.44 1.55 9.56
N ARG A 86 8.44 1.41 8.67
CA ARG A 86 9.74 0.86 9.06
C ARG A 86 10.46 1.84 9.98
N LYS A 87 10.84 1.35 11.16
CA LYS A 87 11.55 2.14 12.19
C LYS A 87 12.97 2.55 11.77
N ASP A 88 13.55 1.86 10.79
CA ASP A 88 14.90 2.12 10.25
C ASP A 88 14.98 3.26 9.22
N VAL A 89 13.86 3.87 8.83
CA VAL A 89 13.89 5.03 7.94
C VAL A 89 14.23 6.26 8.79
N ARG A 90 15.51 6.38 9.18
CA ARG A 90 16.09 7.59 9.78
C ARG A 90 16.28 8.65 8.68
N PRO A 91 15.95 9.93 8.93
CA PRO A 91 16.15 11.02 7.96
C PRO A 91 17.60 11.14 7.49
#